data_AF-Q742X0-F1
#
_entry.id   AF-Q742X0-F1
#
_cell.length_a   1.000
_cell.length_b   1.000
_cell.length_c   1.000
_cell.angle_alpha   90.00
_cell.angle_beta   90.00
_cell.angle_gamma   90.00
#
_symmetry.space_group_name_H-M   'P 1'
#
loop_
_entity.id
_entity.type
_entity.pdbx_description
1 polymer ?
#
loop_
_entity_poly.entity_id
_entity_poly.type
_entity_poly.pdbx_seq_one_letter_code
_entity_poly.pdbx_strand_id
1 'polypeptide(L)'
;MPDIAIPLVFTLLGETGAHAPLLNDVLLCAAGEAPEGTLALPFTGGSWVLWERRDSCDSAIDELLPIHRVPQGDPLPDAALHAGWRALGWWLVGTSRAMLTLARRHAVDRVQFGRHISSFQAIRHRLAEALVAVEGAEATLQAAAECDEDPGLAALLAKAAAGQAALTTARHCQQVLGGIGFTAEHPLHHHIKRSLILDGLLGSARELTRQAGKTLVTTGSAPRLAQL
;
A
#
# COMPACT_ATOMS: atom_id res chain seq x y z
N MET A 1 -10.26 -19.26 3.86
CA MET A 1 -9.39 -18.73 4.95
C MET A 1 -8.53 -17.54 4.49
N PRO A 2 -7.94 -17.49 3.28
CA PRO A 2 -7.15 -16.34 2.83
C PRO A 2 -7.92 -15.01 2.81
N ASP A 3 -9.20 -15.06 2.44
CA ASP A 3 -10.01 -13.85 2.22
C ASP A 3 -10.35 -13.09 3.50
N ILE A 4 -10.23 -13.72 4.67
CA ILE A 4 -10.36 -13.06 5.98
C ILE A 4 -8.98 -12.67 6.54
N ALA A 5 -7.98 -13.54 6.35
CA ALA A 5 -6.65 -13.34 6.92
C ALA A 5 -5.91 -12.16 6.25
N ILE A 6 -5.98 -12.03 4.92
CA ILE A 6 -5.27 -10.98 4.19
C ILE A 6 -5.72 -9.57 4.63
N PRO A 7 -7.03 -9.23 4.62
CA PRO A 7 -7.48 -7.91 5.07
C PRO A 7 -7.05 -7.60 6.50
N LEU A 8 -7.24 -8.54 7.44
CA LEU A 8 -6.93 -8.32 8.85
C LEU A 8 -5.43 -8.14 9.10
N VAL A 9 -4.61 -9.07 8.62
CA VAL A 9 -3.17 -9.10 8.92
C VAL A 9 -2.45 -7.94 8.25
N PHE A 10 -2.70 -7.69 6.97
CA PHE A 10 -1.97 -6.65 6.24
C PHE A 10 -2.41 -5.24 6.65
N THR A 11 -3.68 -5.03 6.97
CA THR A 11 -4.12 -3.76 7.57
C THR A 11 -3.41 -3.53 8.90
N LEU A 12 -3.36 -4.54 9.78
CA LEU A 12 -2.70 -4.43 11.08
C LEU A 12 -1.19 -4.16 10.94
N LEU A 13 -0.50 -4.81 10.00
CA LEU A 13 0.91 -4.52 9.70
C LEU A 13 1.10 -3.05 9.29
N GLY A 14 0.18 -2.51 8.48
CA GLY A 14 0.21 -1.10 8.08
C GLY A 14 -0.02 -0.14 9.24
N GLU A 15 -1.02 -0.43 10.08
CA GLU A 15 -1.41 0.42 11.20
C GLU A 15 -0.35 0.46 12.30
N THR A 16 0.23 -0.70 12.62
CA THR A 16 1.27 -0.82 13.66
C THR A 16 2.65 -0.38 13.17
N GLY A 17 2.86 -0.38 11.85
CA GLY A 17 4.18 -0.19 11.26
C GLY A 17 5.12 -1.37 11.49
N ALA A 18 4.60 -2.53 11.92
CA ALA A 18 5.34 -3.77 11.95
C ALA A 18 5.70 -4.22 10.52
N HIS A 19 6.77 -5.00 10.40
CA HIS A 19 7.21 -5.55 9.14
C HIS A 19 7.47 -7.03 9.31
N ALA A 20 7.00 -7.80 8.35
CA ALA A 20 7.25 -9.22 8.23
C ALA A 20 7.14 -9.57 6.74
N PRO A 21 7.97 -10.48 6.22
CA PRO A 21 7.92 -10.91 4.82
C PRO A 21 6.72 -11.83 4.53
N LEU A 22 5.56 -11.58 5.16
CA LEU A 22 4.33 -12.35 4.97
C LEU A 22 3.81 -12.25 3.53
N LEU A 23 4.25 -11.24 2.77
CA LEU A 23 3.98 -11.18 1.34
C LEU A 23 4.55 -12.42 0.62
N ASN A 24 5.74 -12.91 1.01
CA ASN A 24 6.30 -14.13 0.44
C ASN A 24 5.39 -15.33 0.73
N ASP A 25 4.87 -15.45 1.95
CA ASP A 25 3.95 -16.53 2.34
C ASP A 25 2.67 -16.50 1.49
N VAL A 26 2.10 -15.30 1.27
CA VAL A 26 0.90 -15.11 0.44
C VAL A 26 1.16 -15.55 -0.99
N LEU A 27 2.29 -15.12 -1.57
CA LEU A 27 2.66 -15.45 -2.94
C LEU A 27 2.91 -16.95 -3.12
N LEU A 28 3.66 -17.57 -2.21
CA LEU A 28 3.96 -19.00 -2.23
C LEU A 28 2.70 -19.85 -2.06
N CYS A 29 1.87 -19.55 -1.06
CA CYS A 29 0.61 -20.26 -0.85
C CYS A 29 -0.32 -20.17 -2.08
N ALA A 30 -0.42 -18.99 -2.69
CA ALA A 30 -1.25 -18.78 -3.87
C ALA A 30 -0.67 -19.44 -5.14
N ALA A 31 0.64 -19.68 -5.18
CA ALA A 31 1.31 -20.47 -6.21
C ALA A 31 1.21 -21.99 -5.98
N GLY A 32 0.69 -22.44 -4.83
CA GLY A 32 0.65 -23.86 -4.45
C GLY A 32 1.96 -24.39 -3.84
N GLU A 33 2.86 -23.50 -3.45
CA GLU A 33 4.17 -23.80 -2.85
C GLU A 33 4.13 -23.68 -1.31
N ALA A 34 5.13 -24.27 -0.65
CA ALA A 34 5.27 -24.15 0.81
C ALA A 34 5.60 -22.70 1.22
N PRO A 35 4.99 -22.16 2.30
CA PRO A 35 5.09 -20.74 2.64
C PRO A 35 6.49 -20.28 3.04
N GLU A 36 7.40 -21.16 3.44
CA GLU A 36 8.66 -20.77 4.10
C GLU A 36 9.77 -20.25 3.16
N GLY A 37 9.52 -20.21 1.85
CA GLY A 37 10.46 -19.72 0.85
C GLY A 37 10.73 -18.21 0.89
N THR A 38 11.74 -17.78 0.13
CA THR A 38 12.00 -16.36 -0.17
C THR A 38 11.98 -16.19 -1.69
N LEU A 39 11.26 -15.17 -2.16
CA LEU A 39 11.06 -14.92 -3.58
C LEU A 39 11.72 -13.60 -3.99
N ALA A 40 12.27 -13.58 -5.20
CA ALA A 40 12.57 -12.34 -5.88
C ALA A 40 11.25 -11.73 -6.37
N LEU A 41 10.95 -10.51 -5.92
CA LEU A 41 9.73 -9.78 -6.18
C LEU A 41 9.96 -8.73 -7.27
N PRO A 42 9.09 -8.64 -8.28
CA PRO A 42 9.08 -7.51 -9.19
C PRO A 42 8.93 -6.20 -8.43
N PHE A 43 9.76 -5.22 -8.77
CA PHE A 43 9.72 -3.87 -8.23
C PHE A 43 9.58 -2.85 -9.36
N THR A 44 8.97 -1.72 -9.05
CA THR A 44 8.76 -0.62 -9.99
C THR A 44 10.05 -0.22 -10.71
N GLY A 45 9.92 0.21 -11.97
CA GLY A 45 11.06 0.53 -12.82
C GLY A 45 11.77 -0.70 -13.42
N GLY A 46 11.13 -1.88 -13.40
CA GLY A 46 11.66 -3.10 -14.01
C GLY A 46 12.81 -3.75 -13.25
N SER A 47 12.95 -3.41 -11.97
CA SER A 47 13.96 -4.01 -11.09
C SER A 47 13.35 -5.16 -10.27
N TRP A 48 14.21 -5.94 -9.63
CA TRP A 48 13.80 -7.02 -8.75
C TRP A 48 14.38 -6.79 -7.36
N VAL A 49 13.62 -7.18 -6.35
CA VAL A 49 14.03 -7.06 -4.95
C VAL A 49 13.77 -8.35 -4.21
N LEU A 50 14.56 -8.63 -3.19
CA LEU A 50 14.40 -9.78 -2.32
C LEU A 50 14.12 -9.27 -0.91
N TRP A 51 13.08 -9.84 -0.29
CA TRP A 51 12.72 -9.54 1.10
C TRP A 51 13.08 -10.74 1.97
N GLU A 52 14.18 -10.64 2.69
CA GLU A 52 14.68 -11.72 3.53
C GLU A 52 13.84 -11.90 4.80
N ARG A 53 13.74 -13.15 5.26
CA ARG A 53 13.19 -13.49 6.58
C ARG A 53 14.15 -13.25 7.73
N ARG A 54 15.45 -13.14 7.43
CA ARG A 54 16.49 -12.88 8.43
C ARG A 54 16.76 -11.38 8.47
N ASP A 55 16.93 -10.84 9.66
CA ASP A 55 17.48 -9.50 9.85
C ASP A 55 18.95 -9.51 9.39
N SER A 56 19.18 -9.32 8.10
CA SER A 56 20.50 -8.92 7.60
C SER A 56 20.57 -7.39 7.69
N CYS A 57 21.62 -6.87 8.32
CA CYS A 57 21.81 -5.43 8.55
C CYS A 57 22.11 -4.61 7.27
N ASP A 58 21.87 -5.17 6.08
CA ASP A 58 22.25 -4.63 4.76
C ASP A 58 21.01 -4.20 3.95
N SER A 59 20.03 -3.57 4.61
CA SER A 59 18.89 -3.00 3.88
C SER A 59 19.35 -1.86 2.98
N ALA A 60 19.00 -1.95 1.69
CA ALA A 60 19.39 -0.95 0.69
C ALA A 60 18.37 0.20 0.54
N ILE A 61 17.18 0.10 1.14
CA ILE A 61 16.06 1.01 0.83
C ILE A 61 15.47 1.66 2.10
N ASP A 62 15.39 0.94 3.22
CA ASP A 62 15.03 1.47 4.55
C ASP A 62 15.50 0.47 5.63
N GLU A 63 16.22 0.91 6.66
CA GLU A 63 16.63 0.04 7.78
C GLU A 63 15.44 -0.70 8.42
N LEU A 64 14.21 -0.19 8.26
CA LEU A 64 12.98 -0.76 8.78
C LEU A 64 12.31 -1.80 7.86
N LEU A 65 12.86 -2.05 6.67
CA LEU A 65 12.40 -3.06 5.72
C LEU A 65 13.62 -3.73 5.05
N PRO A 66 13.99 -4.98 5.40
CA PRO A 66 15.15 -5.68 4.86
C PRO A 66 14.92 -6.14 3.42
N ILE A 67 14.86 -5.17 2.51
CA ILE A 67 14.62 -5.35 1.09
C ILE A 67 15.87 -4.87 0.34
N HIS A 68 16.47 -5.76 -0.44
CA HIS A 68 17.63 -5.46 -1.25
C HIS A 68 17.39 -5.80 -2.72
N ARG A 69 18.08 -5.09 -3.61
CA ARG A 69 17.97 -5.33 -5.06
C ARG A 69 18.66 -6.63 -5.44
N VAL A 70 18.04 -7.36 -6.36
CA VAL A 70 18.63 -8.54 -6.99
C VAL A 70 18.63 -8.39 -8.51
N PRO A 71 19.54 -9.06 -9.25
CA PRO A 71 19.64 -8.87 -10.70
C PRO A 71 18.37 -9.27 -11.47
N GLN A 72 17.71 -10.35 -11.04
CA GLN A 72 16.56 -10.92 -11.72
C GLN A 72 15.79 -11.85 -10.77
N GLY A 73 14.52 -12.11 -11.09
CA GLY A 73 13.69 -13.15 -10.48
C GLY A 73 12.83 -13.88 -11.52
N ASP A 74 12.12 -14.90 -11.06
CA ASP A 74 11.21 -15.69 -11.89
C ASP A 74 9.82 -15.03 -12.01
N PRO A 75 9.13 -15.17 -13.15
CA PRO A 75 7.75 -14.72 -13.28
C PRO A 75 6.84 -15.38 -12.24
N LEU A 76 6.02 -14.57 -11.58
CA LEU A 76 5.03 -15.05 -10.62
C LEU A 76 3.78 -15.55 -11.34
N PRO A 77 3.15 -16.66 -10.90
CA PRO A 77 1.84 -17.08 -11.41
C PRO A 77 0.76 -16.02 -11.19
N ASP A 78 -0.24 -15.96 -12.07
CA ASP A 78 -1.34 -14.97 -11.99
C ASP A 78 -2.06 -15.02 -10.63
N ALA A 79 -2.35 -16.22 -10.12
CA ALA A 79 -2.98 -16.39 -8.81
C ALA A 79 -2.15 -15.76 -7.67
N ALA A 80 -0.82 -15.89 -7.74
CA ALA A 80 0.09 -15.26 -6.79
C ALA A 80 0.08 -13.74 -6.94
N LEU A 81 0.13 -13.20 -8.16
CA LEU A 81 0.04 -11.76 -8.39
C LEU A 81 -1.27 -11.17 -7.85
N HIS A 82 -2.42 -11.82 -8.10
CA HIS A 82 -3.72 -11.35 -7.62
C HIS A 82 -3.77 -11.30 -6.09
N ALA A 83 -3.28 -12.35 -5.42
CA ALA A 83 -3.20 -12.40 -3.96
C ALA A 83 -2.22 -11.34 -3.40
N GLY A 84 -1.06 -11.19 -4.04
CA GLY A 84 -0.04 -10.21 -3.67
C GLY A 84 -0.53 -8.77 -3.81
N TRP A 85 -1.24 -8.43 -4.88
CA TRP A 85 -1.84 -7.11 -5.06
C TRP A 85 -2.87 -6.79 -3.98
N ARG A 86 -3.77 -7.74 -3.66
CA ARG A 86 -4.73 -7.57 -2.55
C ARG A 86 -4.01 -7.34 -1.21
N ALA A 87 -3.00 -8.16 -0.91
CA ALA A 87 -2.24 -8.06 0.33
C ALA A 87 -1.50 -6.71 0.47
N LEU A 88 -0.80 -6.28 -0.58
CA LEU A 88 -0.15 -4.97 -0.63
C LEU A 88 -1.15 -3.82 -0.52
N GLY A 89 -2.32 -3.95 -1.16
CA GLY A 89 -3.38 -2.96 -1.07
C GLY A 89 -3.86 -2.74 0.38
N TRP A 90 -4.17 -3.81 1.10
CA TRP A 90 -4.55 -3.73 2.52
C TRP A 90 -3.44 -3.16 3.40
N TRP A 91 -2.17 -3.47 3.10
CA TRP A 91 -1.03 -2.89 3.81
C TRP A 91 -0.91 -1.38 3.59
N LEU A 92 -1.09 -0.93 2.35
CA LEU A 92 -1.10 0.49 1.99
C LEU A 92 -2.26 1.23 2.66
N VAL A 93 -3.45 0.62 2.75
CA VAL A 93 -4.60 1.17 3.49
C VAL A 93 -4.27 1.32 4.97
N GLY A 94 -3.78 0.27 5.64
CA GLY A 94 -3.40 0.34 7.06
C GLY A 94 -2.32 1.39 7.33
N THR A 95 -1.30 1.47 6.47
CA THR A 95 -0.24 2.49 6.56
C THR A 95 -0.81 3.90 6.42
N SER A 96 -1.80 4.09 5.55
CA SER A 96 -2.48 5.36 5.35
C SER A 96 -3.35 5.74 6.57
N ARG A 97 -4.05 4.78 7.18
CA ARG A 97 -4.81 4.98 8.42
C ARG A 97 -3.90 5.42 9.58
N ALA A 98 -2.69 4.85 9.69
CA ALA A 98 -1.70 5.30 10.67
C ALA A 98 -1.25 6.75 10.44
N MET A 99 -0.93 7.12 9.19
CA MET A 99 -0.56 8.50 8.83
C MET A 99 -1.68 9.50 9.18
N LEU A 100 -2.93 9.17 8.84
CA LEU A 100 -4.12 9.96 9.20
C LEU A 100 -4.25 10.12 10.71
N THR A 101 -4.06 9.05 11.47
CA THR A 101 -4.16 9.07 12.93
C THR A 101 -3.12 10.01 13.54
N LEU A 102 -1.87 9.93 13.07
CA LEU A 102 -0.78 10.81 13.50
C LEU A 102 -1.08 12.28 13.17
N ALA A 103 -1.51 12.58 11.94
CA ALA A 103 -1.81 13.93 11.51
C ALA A 103 -3.03 14.53 12.20
N ARG A 104 -4.09 13.73 12.39
CA ARG A 104 -5.28 14.13 13.15
C ARG A 104 -4.91 14.48 14.59
N ARG A 105 -4.12 13.64 15.26
CA ARG A 105 -3.64 13.90 16.63
C ARG A 105 -2.90 15.23 16.69
N HIS A 106 -1.92 15.43 15.79
CA HIS A 106 -1.22 16.72 15.69
C HIS A 106 -2.18 17.89 15.49
N ALA A 107 -3.19 17.74 14.63
CA ALA A 107 -4.14 18.80 14.33
C ALA A 107 -5.04 19.19 15.51
N VAL A 108 -5.43 18.22 16.34
CA VAL A 108 -6.25 18.49 17.53
C VAL A 108 -5.43 18.93 18.72
N ASP A 109 -4.15 18.58 18.83
CA ASP A 109 -3.31 18.97 19.97
C ASP A 109 -2.65 20.36 19.75
N ARG A 110 -2.29 20.68 18.51
CA ARG A 110 -1.53 21.91 18.20
C ARG A 110 -2.41 23.15 18.23
N VAL A 111 -2.04 24.12 19.06
CA VAL A 111 -2.67 25.46 19.11
C VAL A 111 -1.80 26.48 18.38
N GLN A 112 -2.40 27.19 17.41
CA GLN A 112 -1.79 28.33 16.71
C GLN A 112 -2.86 29.37 16.41
N PHE A 113 -2.47 30.65 16.38
CA PHE A 113 -3.41 31.77 16.19
C PHE A 113 -4.59 31.72 17.17
N GLY A 114 -4.31 31.37 18.44
CA GLY A 114 -5.29 31.36 19.53
C GLY A 114 -6.29 30.19 19.53
N ARG A 115 -6.14 29.16 18.67
CA ARG A 115 -7.03 27.99 18.62
C ARG A 115 -6.35 26.74 18.08
N HIS A 116 -6.97 25.58 18.28
CA HIS A 116 -6.49 24.33 17.69
C HIS A 116 -6.46 24.40 16.17
N ILE A 117 -5.42 23.84 15.53
CA ILE A 117 -5.31 23.94 14.07
C ILE A 117 -6.39 23.12 13.33
N SER A 118 -7.00 22.14 13.99
CA SER A 118 -8.19 21.43 13.52
C SER A 118 -9.40 22.34 13.22
N SER A 119 -9.43 23.54 13.79
CA SER A 119 -10.48 24.54 13.52
C SER A 119 -10.35 25.25 12.17
N PHE A 120 -9.20 25.15 11.49
CA PHE A 120 -9.01 25.75 10.17
C PHE A 120 -9.56 24.86 9.05
N GLN A 121 -10.36 25.45 8.16
CA GLN A 121 -10.92 24.79 6.96
C GLN A 121 -9.84 24.07 6.13
N ALA A 122 -8.70 24.72 5.89
CA ALA A 122 -7.61 24.14 5.10
C ALA A 122 -7.02 22.85 5.71
N ILE A 123 -7.00 22.73 7.05
CA ILE A 123 -6.54 21.50 7.72
C ILE A 123 -7.62 20.42 7.60
N ARG A 124 -8.89 20.76 7.84
CA ARG A 124 -9.99 19.80 7.72
C ARG A 124 -10.13 19.24 6.31
N HIS A 125 -10.05 20.08 5.28
CA HIS A 125 -10.14 19.62 3.89
C HIS A 125 -9.03 18.61 3.55
N ARG A 126 -7.78 18.89 3.93
CA ARG A 126 -6.67 17.95 3.69
C ARG A 126 -6.88 16.59 4.37
N LEU A 127 -7.34 16.59 5.62
CA LEU A 127 -7.62 15.35 6.35
C LEU A 127 -8.84 14.62 5.77
N ALA A 128 -9.86 15.35 5.33
CA ALA A 128 -11.03 14.78 4.68
C ALA A 128 -10.71 14.17 3.31
N GLU A 129 -9.92 14.85 2.47
CA GLU A 129 -9.44 14.35 1.18
C GLU A 129 -8.62 13.07 1.34
N ALA A 130 -7.70 13.05 2.31
CA ALA A 130 -6.92 11.86 2.63
C ALA A 130 -7.83 10.72 3.13
N LEU A 131 -8.80 10.99 4.00
CA LEU A 131 -9.75 9.97 4.47
C LEU A 131 -10.57 9.40 3.31
N VAL A 132 -11.14 10.24 2.45
CA VAL A 132 -11.92 9.80 1.28
C VAL A 132 -11.07 8.93 0.36
N ALA A 133 -9.81 9.27 0.13
CA ALA A 133 -8.92 8.45 -0.68
C ALA A 133 -8.69 7.06 -0.05
N VAL A 134 -8.51 6.99 1.28
CA VAL A 134 -8.30 5.72 2.00
C VAL A 134 -9.56 4.85 1.98
N GLU A 135 -10.72 5.41 2.32
CA GLU A 135 -11.99 4.68 2.31
C GLU A 135 -12.35 4.22 0.88
N GLY A 136 -12.07 5.04 -0.14
CA GLY A 136 -12.24 4.66 -1.54
C GLY A 136 -11.34 3.49 -1.95
N ALA A 137 -10.06 3.51 -1.55
CA ALA A 137 -9.15 2.39 -1.81
C ALA A 137 -9.59 1.11 -1.09
N GLU A 138 -10.03 1.21 0.16
CA GLU A 138 -10.55 0.05 0.90
C GLU A 138 -11.78 -0.55 0.21
N ALA A 139 -12.73 0.28 -0.25
CA ALA A 139 -13.89 -0.18 -0.99
C ALA A 139 -13.49 -0.94 -2.28
N THR A 140 -12.45 -0.48 -3.00
CA THR A 140 -11.95 -1.22 -4.18
C THR A 140 -11.35 -2.58 -3.82
N LEU A 141 -10.71 -2.72 -2.66
CA LEU A 141 -10.15 -3.99 -2.19
C LEU A 141 -11.23 -4.98 -1.78
N GLN A 142 -12.30 -4.49 -1.14
CA GLN A 142 -13.48 -5.29 -0.81
C GLN A 142 -14.16 -5.80 -2.09
N ALA A 143 -14.42 -4.90 -3.05
CA ALA A 143 -15.00 -5.29 -4.34
C ALA A 143 -14.12 -6.28 -5.13
N ALA A 144 -12.79 -6.12 -5.09
CA ALA A 144 -11.88 -7.03 -5.76
C ALA A 144 -11.87 -8.45 -5.16
N ALA A 145 -12.25 -8.61 -3.89
CA ALA A 145 -12.39 -9.93 -3.26
C ALA A 145 -13.66 -10.67 -3.71
N GLU A 146 -14.66 -9.94 -4.18
CA GLU A 146 -15.97 -10.48 -4.62
C GLU A 146 -16.09 -10.56 -6.16
N CYS A 147 -15.05 -10.19 -6.90
CA CYS A 147 -15.08 -10.13 -8.36
C CYS A 147 -14.76 -11.49 -9.00
N ASP A 148 -15.77 -12.12 -9.61
CA ASP A 148 -15.62 -13.38 -10.34
C ASP A 148 -15.30 -13.20 -11.84
N GLU A 149 -15.73 -12.09 -12.46
CA GLU A 149 -15.63 -11.88 -13.92
C GLU A 149 -14.18 -11.67 -14.39
N ASP A 150 -13.45 -10.77 -13.72
CA ASP A 150 -12.02 -10.50 -13.98
C ASP A 150 -11.29 -10.19 -12.66
N PRO A 151 -11.02 -11.22 -11.84
CA PRO A 151 -10.36 -11.05 -10.55
C PRO A 151 -8.96 -10.44 -10.66
N GLY A 152 -8.29 -10.63 -11.80
CA GLY A 152 -6.96 -10.09 -12.03
C GLY A 152 -6.97 -8.59 -12.24
N LEU A 153 -7.84 -8.09 -13.12
CA LEU A 153 -8.02 -6.66 -13.31
C LEU A 153 -8.53 -5.97 -12.05
N ALA A 154 -9.45 -6.62 -11.31
CA ALA A 154 -9.97 -6.09 -10.05
C ALA A 154 -8.87 -5.94 -8.98
N ALA A 155 -8.07 -6.98 -8.74
CA ALA A 155 -6.97 -6.94 -7.78
C ALA A 155 -5.90 -5.90 -8.16
N LEU A 156 -5.57 -5.82 -9.45
CA LEU A 156 -4.62 -4.84 -10.00
C LEU A 156 -5.10 -3.40 -9.75
N LEU A 157 -6.36 -3.10 -10.08
CA LEU A 157 -6.94 -1.77 -9.88
C LEU A 157 -7.05 -1.41 -8.40
N ALA A 158 -7.43 -2.36 -7.55
CA ALA A 158 -7.52 -2.14 -6.11
C ALA A 158 -6.15 -1.80 -5.50
N LYS A 159 -5.09 -2.50 -5.90
CA LYS A 159 -3.73 -2.15 -5.45
C LYS A 159 -3.29 -0.79 -5.99
N ALA A 160 -3.63 -0.45 -7.24
CA ALA A 160 -3.32 0.86 -7.80
C ALA A 160 -4.03 1.99 -7.04
N ALA A 161 -5.31 1.80 -6.69
CA ALA A 161 -6.09 2.74 -5.89
C ALA A 161 -5.47 2.92 -4.49
N ALA A 162 -5.10 1.83 -3.83
CA ALA A 162 -4.43 1.87 -2.52
C ALA A 162 -3.08 2.60 -2.55
N GLY A 163 -2.27 2.40 -3.60
CA GLY A 163 -1.02 3.15 -3.77
C GLY A 163 -1.24 4.64 -3.98
N GLN A 164 -2.22 5.04 -4.81
CA GLN A 164 -2.59 6.45 -4.97
C GLN A 164 -3.12 7.07 -3.68
N ALA A 165 -3.93 6.33 -2.91
CA ALA A 165 -4.44 6.76 -1.62
C ALA A 165 -3.31 6.98 -0.61
N ALA A 166 -2.32 6.08 -0.58
CA ALA A 166 -1.17 6.21 0.31
C ALA A 166 -0.31 7.45 -0.03
N LEU A 167 -0.03 7.70 -1.32
CA LEU A 167 0.68 8.89 -1.76
C LEU A 167 -0.07 10.19 -1.43
N THR A 168 -1.39 10.18 -1.60
CA THR A 168 -2.26 11.31 -1.27
C THR A 168 -2.26 11.58 0.23
N THR A 169 -2.45 10.53 1.03
CA THR A 169 -2.40 10.57 2.49
C THR A 169 -1.06 11.09 2.99
N ALA A 170 0.06 10.58 2.46
CA ALA A 170 1.40 11.02 2.83
C ALA A 170 1.58 12.54 2.64
N ARG A 171 1.22 13.06 1.47
CA ARG A 171 1.31 14.51 1.15
C ARG A 171 0.47 15.36 2.11
N HIS A 172 -0.80 15.01 2.29
CA HIS A 172 -1.70 15.78 3.13
C HIS A 172 -1.31 15.72 4.61
N CYS A 173 -0.99 14.53 5.12
CA CYS A 173 -0.59 14.34 6.51
C CYS A 173 0.71 15.09 6.80
N GLN A 174 1.74 14.94 5.96
CA GLN A 174 3.00 15.67 6.14
C GLN A 174 2.80 17.19 6.18
N GLN A 175 1.95 17.71 5.30
CA GLN A 175 1.63 19.13 5.28
C GLN A 175 0.85 19.61 6.53
N VAL A 176 -0.02 18.76 7.10
CA VAL A 176 -0.74 19.06 8.35
C VAL A 176 0.20 19.10 9.55
N LEU A 177 1.22 18.24 9.59
CA LEU A 177 2.27 18.30 10.62
C LEU A 177 3.20 19.51 10.47
N GLY A 178 3.30 20.09 9.27
CA GLY A 178 4.22 21.20 9.01
C GLY A 178 5.67 20.77 9.24
N GLY A 179 6.50 21.65 9.81
CA GLY A 179 7.95 21.43 9.95
C GLY A 179 8.33 20.09 10.59
N ILE A 180 7.66 19.68 11.69
CA ILE A 180 7.98 18.43 12.39
C ILE A 180 7.74 17.19 11.51
N GLY A 181 6.80 17.27 10.55
CA GLY A 181 6.54 16.21 9.57
C GLY A 181 7.65 16.01 8.54
N PHE A 182 8.64 16.91 8.48
CA PHE A 182 9.83 16.78 7.63
C PHE A 182 11.07 16.31 8.40
N THR A 183 10.96 16.09 9.71
CA THR A 183 12.07 15.67 10.55
C THR A 183 12.02 14.17 10.88
N ALA A 184 13.17 13.60 11.24
CA ALA A 184 13.25 12.23 11.75
C ALA A 184 12.69 12.07 13.18
N GLU A 185 12.44 13.18 13.89
CA GLU A 185 11.90 13.18 15.25
C GLU A 185 10.44 12.71 15.30
N HIS A 186 9.72 12.77 14.17
CA HIS A 186 8.33 12.35 14.09
C HIS A 186 8.16 11.00 13.37
N PRO A 187 7.37 10.05 13.90
CA PRO A 187 7.24 8.71 13.32
C PRO A 187 6.57 8.67 11.93
N LEU A 188 5.96 9.77 11.48
CA LEU A 188 5.28 9.87 10.17
C LEU A 188 6.19 9.40 9.01
N HIS A 189 7.45 9.79 9.03
CA HIS A 189 8.38 9.47 7.95
C HIS A 189 8.59 7.96 7.75
N HIS A 190 8.46 7.13 8.79
CA HIS A 190 8.51 5.67 8.66
C HIS A 190 7.34 5.15 7.81
N HIS A 191 6.12 5.65 8.03
CA HIS A 191 4.95 5.26 7.23
C HIS A 191 5.04 5.80 5.79
N ILE A 192 5.60 7.00 5.59
CA ILE A 192 5.83 7.54 4.24
C ILE A 192 6.82 6.65 3.48
N LYS A 193 8.02 6.39 4.03
CA LYS A 193 9.02 5.53 3.38
C LYS A 193 8.45 4.14 3.07
N ARG A 194 7.78 3.52 4.04
CA ARG A 194 7.10 2.23 3.86
C ARG A 194 6.07 2.28 2.73
N SER A 195 5.24 3.32 2.67
CA SER A 195 4.23 3.43 1.59
C SER A 195 4.85 3.49 0.20
N LEU A 196 6.02 4.12 0.03
CA LEU A 196 6.73 4.19 -1.24
C LEU A 196 7.28 2.82 -1.65
N ILE A 197 7.82 2.07 -0.69
CA ILE A 197 8.33 0.71 -0.93
C ILE A 197 7.20 -0.25 -1.27
N LEU A 198 6.12 -0.23 -0.47
CA LEU A 198 4.94 -1.08 -0.70
C LEU A 198 4.24 -0.76 -2.02
N ASP A 199 4.16 0.52 -2.42
CA ASP A 199 3.66 0.87 -3.74
C ASP A 199 4.61 0.35 -4.84
N GLY A 200 5.92 0.39 -4.64
CA GLY A 200 6.86 -0.13 -5.63
C GLY A 200 6.78 -1.65 -5.87
N LEU A 201 6.39 -2.43 -4.87
CA LEU A 201 6.28 -3.89 -4.96
C LEU A 201 5.15 -4.33 -5.88
N LEU A 202 5.43 -5.31 -6.74
CA LEU A 202 4.52 -5.89 -7.73
C LEU A 202 3.93 -4.84 -8.71
N GLY A 203 4.71 -3.77 -8.96
CA GLY A 203 4.36 -2.67 -9.87
C GLY A 203 3.69 -1.50 -9.16
N SER A 204 4.16 -0.28 -9.41
CA SER A 204 3.62 0.96 -8.82
C SER A 204 2.19 1.25 -9.23
N ALA A 205 1.47 2.06 -8.44
CA ALA A 205 0.14 2.52 -8.81
C ALA A 205 0.10 3.12 -10.22
N ARG A 206 1.15 3.86 -10.61
CA ARG A 206 1.28 4.44 -11.95
C ARG A 206 1.42 3.36 -13.04
N GLU A 207 2.27 2.36 -12.82
CA GLU A 207 2.48 1.26 -13.78
C GLU A 207 1.23 0.41 -13.93
N LEU A 208 0.57 0.08 -12.82
CA LEU A 208 -0.65 -0.72 -12.82
C LEU A 208 -1.82 0.01 -13.47
N THR A 209 -2.04 1.31 -13.18
CA THR A 209 -3.06 2.09 -13.90
C THR A 209 -2.78 2.11 -15.41
N ARG A 210 -1.51 2.23 -15.83
CA ARG A 210 -1.14 2.15 -17.25
C ARG A 210 -1.41 0.77 -17.84
N GLN A 211 -1.11 -0.30 -17.10
CA GLN A 211 -1.36 -1.67 -17.51
C GLN A 211 -2.86 -1.92 -17.68
N ALA A 212 -3.69 -1.53 -16.71
CA ALA A 212 -5.15 -1.61 -16.82
C ALA A 212 -5.66 -0.89 -18.07
N GLY A 213 -5.22 0.33 -18.32
CA GLY A 213 -5.58 1.08 -19.52
C GLY A 213 -5.22 0.35 -20.82
N LYS A 214 -4.02 -0.26 -20.88
CA LYS A 214 -3.61 -1.07 -22.04
C LYS A 214 -4.50 -2.29 -22.23
N THR A 215 -4.85 -2.99 -21.15
CA THR A 215 -5.73 -4.16 -21.18
C THR A 215 -7.13 -3.77 -21.69
N LEU A 216 -7.71 -2.69 -21.17
CA LEU A 216 -9.03 -2.20 -21.60
C LEU A 216 -9.06 -1.80 -23.08
N VAL A 217 -8.03 -1.09 -23.56
CA VAL A 217 -7.91 -0.72 -24.98
C VAL A 217 -7.78 -1.95 -25.88
N THR A 218 -7.02 -2.95 -25.44
CA THR A 218 -6.79 -4.17 -26.22
C THR A 218 -8.03 -5.06 -26.26
N THR A 219 -8.76 -5.14 -25.15
CA THR A 219 -9.99 -5.95 -25.02
C THR A 219 -11.18 -5.26 -25.71
N GLY A 220 -11.17 -3.92 -25.78
CA GLY A 220 -12.24 -3.13 -26.39
C GLY A 220 -13.51 -3.05 -25.53
N SER A 221 -13.45 -3.46 -24.26
CA SER A 221 -14.56 -3.41 -23.31
C SER A 221 -14.06 -3.10 -21.89
N ALA A 222 -14.97 -2.64 -21.03
CA ALA A 222 -14.71 -2.45 -19.61
C ALA A 222 -15.63 -3.41 -18.82
N PRO A 223 -15.07 -4.46 -18.19
CA PRO A 223 -15.87 -5.43 -17.42
C PRO A 223 -16.46 -4.77 -16.17
N ARG A 224 -17.52 -5.37 -15.62
CA ARG A 224 -18.16 -4.84 -14.42
C ARG A 224 -17.50 -5.44 -13.19
N LEU A 225 -16.59 -4.68 -12.60
CA LEU A 225 -15.77 -5.16 -11.47
C LEU A 225 -16.43 -5.03 -10.09
N ALA A 226 -17.56 -4.34 -9.99
CA ALA A 226 -18.29 -4.17 -8.73
C ALA A 226 -19.81 -4.11 -8.94
N GLN A 227 -20.55 -4.64 -7.95
CA GLN A 227 -22.00 -4.45 -7.83
C GLN A 227 -22.23 -3.43 -6.70
N LEU A 228 -22.46 -2.17 -7.09
CA LEU A 228 -22.81 -1.06 -6.20
C LEU A 228 -24.32 -1.00 -5.94
#